data_AF-A0A7W0YGX0-F1
#
_entry.id   AF-A0A7W0YGX0-F1
#
_cell.length_a   1.000
_cell.length_b   1.000
_cell.length_c   1.000
_cell.angle_alpha   90.00
_cell.angle_beta   90.00
_cell.angle_gamma   90.00
#
_symmetry.space_group_name_H-M   'P 1'
#
loop_
_entity.id
_entity.type
_entity.pdbx_description
1 polymer ?
#
loop_
_entity_poly.entity_id
_entity_poly.type
_entity_poly.pdbx_seq_one_letter_code
_entity_poly.pdbx_strand_id
1 'polypeptide(L)'
;MQAPAQARHATGAQLALTILAVILSGGAYVLVTLGKTGRTPPDVGAFVAIIGVAYLLAYLVVARRAPSADPALLPCAAVLAGLGYAVIYRLDPDLAAAQFGWLLLGLGLFVLTFLVVRDHRSLDAYTYTIGLAGLGLLLLPIVPGIGRTINGARLWVSLGPLSFQPAEIGKVLIVIFLASYLNAKKELLALATRRLGP
;
A
#
# COMPACT_ATOMS: atom_id res chain seq x y z
N MET A 1 -4.42 -34.75 -3.97
CA MET A 1 -3.39 -34.07 -3.15
C MET A 1 -2.09 -33.96 -3.95
N GLN A 2 -1.95 -32.94 -4.79
CA GLN A 2 -0.70 -32.63 -5.52
C GLN A 2 -0.59 -31.11 -5.64
N ALA A 3 0.15 -30.46 -4.73
CA ALA A 3 0.56 -29.06 -4.89
C ALA A 3 1.91 -28.68 -4.18
N PRO A 4 3.06 -29.37 -4.39
CA PRO A 4 4.34 -28.88 -3.86
C PRO A 4 5.31 -28.26 -4.89
N ALA A 5 5.11 -28.44 -6.20
CA ALA A 5 6.09 -27.96 -7.21
C ALA A 5 5.88 -26.49 -7.63
N GLN A 6 4.64 -26.07 -7.92
CA GLN A 6 4.35 -24.72 -8.43
C GLN A 6 4.63 -23.61 -7.40
N ALA A 7 4.35 -23.86 -6.11
CA ALA A 7 4.57 -22.88 -5.04
C ALA A 7 6.07 -22.55 -4.80
N ARG A 8 6.96 -23.53 -5.00
CA ARG A 8 8.41 -23.35 -4.85
C ARG A 8 9.02 -22.47 -5.94
N HIS A 9 8.60 -22.64 -7.20
CA HIS A 9 9.08 -21.80 -8.30
C HIS A 9 8.61 -20.35 -8.19
N ALA A 10 7.38 -20.12 -7.72
CA ALA A 10 6.84 -18.78 -7.48
C ALA A 10 7.62 -18.01 -6.40
N THR A 11 8.05 -18.71 -5.34
CA THR A 11 8.77 -18.10 -4.21
C THR A 11 10.18 -17.63 -4.58
N GLY A 12 10.89 -18.42 -5.39
CA GLY A 12 12.22 -18.06 -5.89
C GLY A 12 12.17 -16.93 -6.92
N ALA A 13 11.20 -16.96 -7.84
CA ALA A 13 10.98 -15.89 -8.80
C ALA A 13 10.64 -14.56 -8.10
N GLN A 14 9.74 -14.58 -7.09
CA GLN A 14 9.40 -13.39 -6.31
C GLN A 14 10.63 -12.76 -5.64
N LEU A 15 11.49 -13.57 -5.00
CA LEU A 15 12.69 -13.07 -4.36
C LEU A 15 13.65 -12.44 -5.37
N ALA A 16 13.90 -13.13 -6.48
CA ALA A 16 14.76 -12.61 -7.55
C ALA A 16 14.24 -11.29 -8.12
N LEU A 17 12.93 -11.19 -8.36
CA LEU A 17 12.29 -9.96 -8.85
C LEU A 17 12.34 -8.85 -7.80
N THR A 18 12.20 -9.16 -6.51
CA THR A 18 12.31 -8.17 -5.43
C THR A 18 13.75 -7.63 -5.33
N ILE A 19 14.75 -8.50 -5.41
CA ILE A 19 16.16 -8.10 -5.46
C ILE A 19 16.43 -7.21 -6.68
N LEU A 20 15.95 -7.62 -7.86
CA LEU A 20 16.05 -6.83 -9.08
C LEU A 20 15.39 -5.45 -8.90
N ALA A 21 14.20 -5.38 -8.30
CA ALA A 21 13.52 -4.12 -8.03
C ALA A 21 14.33 -3.18 -7.13
N VAL A 22 14.97 -3.71 -6.09
CA VAL A 22 15.85 -2.93 -5.20
C VAL A 22 17.09 -2.44 -5.96
N ILE A 23 17.70 -3.28 -6.79
CA ILE A 23 18.84 -2.89 -7.64
C ILE A 23 18.43 -1.77 -8.60
N LEU A 24 17.29 -1.90 -9.28
CA LEU A 24 16.77 -0.88 -10.19
C LEU A 24 16.47 0.44 -9.47
N SER A 25 15.91 0.37 -8.25
CA SER A 25 15.62 1.55 -7.43
C SER A 25 16.89 2.28 -7.01
N GLY A 26 17.90 1.55 -6.53
CA GLY A 26 19.21 2.11 -6.20
C GLY A 26 19.92 2.68 -7.42
N GLY A 27 19.90 1.96 -8.55
CA GLY A 27 20.46 2.41 -9.82
C GLY A 27 19.80 3.69 -10.32
N ALA A 28 18.47 3.79 -10.26
CA ALA A 28 17.75 5.00 -10.63
C ALA A 28 18.15 6.20 -9.76
N TYR A 29 18.25 6.02 -8.44
CA TYR A 29 18.72 7.06 -7.52
C TYR A 29 20.14 7.53 -7.84
N VAL A 30 21.06 6.59 -8.12
CA VAL A 30 22.44 6.90 -8.51
C VAL A 30 22.49 7.67 -9.82
N LEU A 31 21.78 7.22 -10.86
CA LEU A 31 21.76 7.86 -12.17
C LEU A 31 21.20 9.28 -12.09
N VAL A 32 20.12 9.49 -11.34
CA VAL A 32 19.54 10.83 -11.13
C VAL A 32 20.53 11.74 -10.41
N THR A 33 21.19 11.25 -9.36
CA THR A 33 22.11 12.05 -8.56
C THR A 33 23.37 12.41 -9.34
N LEU A 34 23.91 11.46 -10.10
CA LEU A 34 25.02 11.70 -11.02
C LEU A 34 24.65 12.76 -12.06
N GLY A 35 23.45 12.66 -12.65
CA GLY A 35 22.96 13.64 -13.62
C GLY A 35 22.77 15.05 -13.04
N LYS A 36 22.43 15.17 -11.75
CA LYS A 36 22.23 16.47 -11.07
C LYS A 36 23.52 17.10 -10.52
N THR A 37 24.46 16.28 -10.04
CA THR A 37 25.59 16.77 -9.23
C THR A 37 26.96 16.41 -9.78
N GLY A 38 27.03 15.55 -10.80
CA GLY A 38 28.29 15.00 -11.33
C GLY A 38 29.00 14.03 -10.39
N ARG A 39 28.39 13.68 -9.25
CA ARG A 39 28.96 12.81 -8.22
C ARG A 39 27.98 11.71 -7.85
N THR A 40 28.51 10.60 -7.35
CA THR A 40 27.67 9.54 -6.78
C THR A 40 27.08 9.99 -5.45
N PRO A 41 25.84 9.59 -5.12
CA PRO A 41 25.25 9.89 -3.83
C PRO A 41 26.07 9.23 -2.72
N PRO A 42 26.53 9.96 -1.69
CA PRO A 42 27.34 9.39 -0.61
C PRO A 42 26.53 8.43 0.28
N ASP A 43 25.21 8.59 0.30
CA ASP A 43 24.25 7.83 1.09
C ASP A 43 23.66 6.62 0.35
N VAL A 44 24.08 6.35 -0.89
CA VAL A 44 23.53 5.25 -1.71
C VAL A 44 23.56 3.89 -1.00
N GLY A 45 24.64 3.60 -0.27
CA GLY A 45 24.78 2.35 0.46
C GLY A 45 23.72 2.21 1.56
N ALA A 46 23.47 3.28 2.32
CA ALA A 46 22.44 3.31 3.35
C ALA A 46 21.04 3.20 2.72
N PHE A 47 20.77 3.94 1.64
CA PHE A 47 19.50 3.87 0.91
C PHE A 47 19.18 2.45 0.45
N VAL A 48 20.11 1.80 -0.25
CA VAL A 48 19.92 0.43 -0.77
C VAL A 48 19.81 -0.58 0.37
N ALA A 49 20.60 -0.44 1.44
CA ALA A 49 20.53 -1.34 2.59
C ALA A 49 19.18 -1.25 3.31
N ILE A 50 18.71 -0.04 3.61
CA ILE A 50 17.44 0.18 4.31
C ILE A 50 16.27 -0.33 3.47
N ILE A 51 16.19 0.07 2.20
CA ILE A 51 15.12 -0.37 1.29
C ILE A 51 15.18 -1.87 1.03
N GLY A 52 16.39 -2.42 0.83
CA GLY A 52 16.62 -3.85 0.63
C GLY A 52 16.13 -4.68 1.81
N VAL A 53 16.51 -4.30 3.05
CA VAL A 53 16.02 -4.96 4.27
C VAL A 53 14.52 -4.83 4.40
N ALA A 54 13.97 -3.64 4.17
CA ALA A 54 12.54 -3.39 4.29
C ALA A 54 11.72 -4.26 3.32
N TYR A 55 12.09 -4.32 2.03
CA TYR A 55 11.43 -5.18 1.04
C TYR A 55 11.69 -6.67 1.27
N LEU A 56 12.86 -7.05 1.79
CA LEU A 56 13.12 -8.44 2.18
C LEU A 56 12.19 -8.86 3.32
N LEU A 57 11.98 -8.02 4.33
CA LEU A 57 11.03 -8.29 5.41
C LEU A 57 9.59 -8.41 4.87
N ALA A 58 9.17 -7.50 3.99
CA ALA A 58 7.87 -7.57 3.34
C ALA A 58 7.69 -8.86 2.53
N TYR A 59 8.70 -9.25 1.74
CA TYR A 59 8.73 -10.53 1.03
C TYR A 59 8.60 -11.72 1.98
N LEU A 60 9.38 -11.74 3.06
CA LEU A 60 9.38 -12.81 4.06
C LEU A 60 8.03 -12.96 4.77
N VAL A 61 7.30 -11.86 4.94
CA VAL A 61 5.94 -11.86 5.50
C VAL A 61 4.95 -12.42 4.48
N VAL A 62 5.00 -11.96 3.23
CA VAL A 62 4.13 -12.47 2.14
C VAL A 62 4.38 -13.96 1.92
N ALA A 63 5.62 -14.39 1.80
CA ALA A 63 5.99 -15.79 1.59
C ALA A 63 5.50 -16.72 2.71
N ARG A 64 5.40 -16.22 3.96
CA ARG A 64 4.88 -16.99 5.10
C ARG A 64 3.38 -16.93 5.27
N ARG A 65 2.76 -15.77 5.05
CA ARG A 65 1.35 -15.52 5.38
C ARG A 65 0.42 -15.66 4.18
N ALA A 66 0.92 -15.49 2.97
CA ALA A 66 0.18 -15.66 1.74
C ALA A 66 1.01 -16.37 0.65
N PRO A 67 1.33 -17.68 0.83
CA PRO A 67 2.11 -18.44 -0.15
C PRO A 67 1.47 -18.54 -1.54
N SER A 68 0.14 -18.32 -1.61
CA SER A 68 -0.63 -18.34 -2.85
C SER A 68 -0.80 -16.93 -3.48
N ALA A 69 -0.22 -15.89 -2.90
CA ALA A 69 -0.24 -14.56 -3.48
C ALA A 69 0.53 -14.52 -4.81
N ASP A 70 0.10 -13.65 -5.72
CA ASP A 70 0.82 -13.43 -6.97
C ASP A 70 2.24 -12.89 -6.67
N PRO A 71 3.31 -13.60 -7.10
CA PRO A 71 4.68 -13.23 -6.82
C PRO A 71 5.11 -11.91 -7.49
N ALA A 72 4.37 -11.39 -8.47
CA ALA A 72 4.75 -10.17 -9.20
C ALA A 72 4.35 -8.87 -8.49
N LEU A 73 3.34 -8.88 -7.62
CA LEU A 73 2.74 -7.66 -7.07
C LEU A 73 3.72 -6.83 -6.22
N LEU A 74 4.44 -7.48 -5.29
CA LEU A 74 5.39 -6.80 -4.41
C LEU A 74 6.58 -6.22 -5.18
N PRO A 75 7.27 -6.99 -6.08
CA PRO A 75 8.30 -6.43 -6.94
C PRO A 75 7.82 -5.27 -7.83
N CYS A 76 6.65 -5.36 -8.44
CA CYS A 76 6.10 -4.29 -9.27
C CYS A 76 5.87 -3.01 -8.45
N ALA A 77 5.28 -3.13 -7.27
CA ALA A 77 5.11 -2.01 -6.35
C ALA A 77 6.47 -1.42 -5.93
N ALA A 78 7.48 -2.26 -5.71
CA ALA A 78 8.83 -1.82 -5.36
C ALA A 78 9.50 -1.02 -6.48
N VAL A 79 9.43 -1.48 -7.73
CA VAL A 79 9.96 -0.74 -8.89
C VAL A 79 9.24 0.60 -9.04
N LEU A 80 7.92 0.63 -8.98
CA LEU A 80 7.15 1.86 -9.11
C LEU A 80 7.48 2.87 -7.99
N ALA A 81 7.58 2.41 -6.76
CA ALA A 81 7.96 3.25 -5.62
C ALA A 81 9.39 3.79 -5.75
N GLY A 82 10.35 2.95 -6.15
CA GLY A 82 11.75 3.35 -6.35
C GLY A 82 11.93 4.35 -7.48
N LEU A 83 11.25 4.13 -8.62
CA LEU A 83 11.24 5.09 -9.74
C LEU A 83 10.57 6.41 -9.32
N GLY A 84 9.44 6.34 -8.61
CA GLY A 84 8.76 7.51 -8.07
C GLY A 84 9.65 8.33 -7.14
N TYR A 85 10.37 7.66 -6.23
CA TYR A 85 11.37 8.29 -5.37
C TYR A 85 12.47 8.98 -6.17
N ALA A 86 13.05 8.30 -7.17
CA ALA A 86 14.11 8.88 -8.01
C ALA A 86 13.62 10.11 -8.79
N VAL A 87 12.37 10.10 -9.28
CA VAL A 87 11.75 11.26 -9.94
C VAL A 87 11.54 12.41 -8.95
N ILE A 88 11.04 12.13 -7.74
CA ILE A 88 10.84 13.17 -6.72
C ILE A 88 12.19 13.78 -6.33
N TYR A 89 13.21 12.96 -6.07
CA TYR A 89 14.57 13.44 -5.78
C TYR A 89 15.15 14.28 -6.92
N ARG A 90 14.81 13.92 -8.18
CA ARG A 90 15.17 14.73 -9.34
C ARG A 90 14.55 16.12 -9.27
N LEU A 91 13.28 16.23 -8.88
CA LEU A 91 12.54 17.49 -8.82
C LEU A 91 12.88 18.32 -7.56
N ASP A 92 12.81 17.71 -6.39
CA ASP A 92 12.96 18.35 -5.08
C ASP A 92 13.54 17.37 -4.04
N PRO A 93 14.81 17.54 -3.63
CA PRO A 93 15.45 16.67 -2.65
C PRO A 93 14.81 16.69 -1.26
N ASP A 94 14.22 17.81 -0.84
CA ASP A 94 13.60 17.91 0.49
C ASP A 94 12.30 17.12 0.55
N LEU A 95 11.51 17.18 -0.53
CA LEU A 95 10.33 16.33 -0.70
C LEU A 95 10.70 14.85 -0.82
N ALA A 96 11.84 14.53 -1.41
CA ALA A 96 12.32 13.15 -1.51
C ALA A 96 12.66 12.57 -0.13
N ALA A 97 13.29 13.34 0.76
CA ALA A 97 13.57 12.88 2.12
C ALA A 97 12.27 12.53 2.87
N ALA A 98 11.24 13.37 2.75
CA ALA A 98 9.91 13.06 3.29
C ALA A 98 9.30 11.81 2.62
N GLN A 99 9.40 11.69 1.30
CA GLN A 99 8.90 10.54 0.54
C GLN A 99 9.56 9.23 1.00
N PHE A 100 10.85 9.24 1.32
CA PHE A 100 11.55 8.09 1.86
C PHE A 100 10.95 7.61 3.18
N GLY A 101 10.67 8.54 4.10
CA GLY A 101 9.97 8.24 5.35
C GLY A 101 8.57 7.65 5.12
N TRP A 102 7.79 8.23 4.21
CA TRP A 102 6.47 7.71 3.84
C TRP A 102 6.52 6.33 3.21
N LEU A 103 7.54 6.03 2.39
CA LEU A 103 7.74 4.72 1.79
C LEU A 103 7.99 3.65 2.87
N LEU A 104 8.86 3.95 3.84
CA LEU A 104 9.14 3.04 4.96
C LEU A 104 7.93 2.85 5.86
N LEU A 105 7.20 3.93 6.17
CA LEU A 105 5.96 3.84 6.94
C LEU A 105 4.91 2.99 6.21
N GLY A 106 4.73 3.22 4.90
CA GLY A 106 3.80 2.45 4.07
C GLY A 106 4.14 0.97 4.04
N LEU A 107 5.42 0.62 3.91
CA LEU A 107 5.86 -0.78 3.93
C LEU A 107 5.69 -1.41 5.33
N GLY A 108 5.93 -0.63 6.40
CA GLY A 108 5.64 -1.04 7.76
C GLY A 108 4.15 -1.34 7.98
N LEU A 109 3.26 -0.46 7.51
CA LEU A 109 1.81 -0.66 7.56
C LEU A 109 1.34 -1.83 6.71
N PHE A 110 1.96 -2.05 5.54
CA PHE A 110 1.73 -3.24 4.72
C PHE A 110 2.07 -4.53 5.49
N VAL A 111 3.26 -4.60 6.09
CA VAL A 111 3.66 -5.74 6.91
C VAL A 111 2.70 -5.92 8.10
N LEU A 112 2.39 -4.84 8.80
CA LEU A 112 1.47 -4.85 9.95
C LEU A 112 0.09 -5.40 9.56
N THR A 113 -0.41 -5.05 8.37
CA THR A 113 -1.70 -5.53 7.85
C THR A 113 -1.72 -7.06 7.75
N PHE A 114 -0.68 -7.68 7.18
CA PHE A 114 -0.55 -9.14 7.14
C PHE A 114 -0.42 -9.77 8.53
N LEU A 115 0.18 -9.07 9.50
CA LEU A 115 0.35 -9.58 10.86
C LEU A 115 -0.98 -9.58 11.64
N VAL A 116 -1.75 -8.50 11.52
CA VAL A 116 -3.02 -8.24 12.24
C VAL A 116 -4.19 -8.94 11.57
N VAL A 117 -4.35 -8.79 10.26
CA VAL A 117 -5.47 -9.36 9.48
C VAL A 117 -5.07 -10.76 9.00
N ARG A 118 -5.17 -11.75 9.90
CA ARG A 118 -4.83 -13.14 9.59
C ARG A 118 -5.86 -13.82 8.70
N ASP A 119 -7.13 -13.51 8.91
CA ASP A 119 -8.23 -14.03 8.11
C ASP A 119 -9.13 -12.87 7.70
N HIS A 120 -9.24 -12.62 6.40
CA HIS A 120 -10.12 -11.57 5.87
C HIS A 120 -11.59 -11.82 6.21
N ARG A 121 -12.01 -13.08 6.42
CA ARG A 121 -13.38 -13.41 6.82
C ARG A 121 -13.73 -12.94 8.23
N SER A 122 -12.74 -12.74 9.09
CA SER A 122 -12.96 -12.16 10.42
C SER A 122 -13.49 -10.72 10.35
N LEU A 123 -13.25 -10.02 9.24
CA LEU A 123 -13.78 -8.68 8.99
C LEU A 123 -15.30 -8.69 8.79
N ASP A 124 -15.90 -9.83 8.41
CA ASP A 124 -17.35 -9.96 8.25
C ASP A 124 -18.11 -9.81 9.57
N ALA A 125 -17.46 -10.06 10.72
CA ALA A 125 -18.07 -9.80 12.02
C ALA A 125 -18.19 -8.29 12.32
N TYR A 126 -17.44 -7.44 11.60
CA TYR A 126 -17.33 -6.01 11.85
C TYR A 126 -17.83 -5.16 10.68
N THR A 127 -18.61 -5.73 9.76
CA THR A 127 -19.09 -5.08 8.52
C THR A 127 -19.57 -3.65 8.78
N TYR A 128 -20.55 -3.47 9.66
CA TYR A 128 -21.14 -2.16 9.94
C TYR A 128 -20.20 -1.24 10.71
N THR A 129 -19.38 -1.76 11.61
CA THR A 129 -18.37 -0.97 12.34
C THR A 129 -17.33 -0.40 11.38
N ILE A 130 -16.85 -1.22 10.44
CA ILE A 130 -15.90 -0.83 9.39
C ILE A 130 -16.55 0.19 8.44
N GLY A 131 -17.81 -0.04 8.04
CA GLY A 131 -18.56 0.89 7.19
C GLY A 131 -18.78 2.25 7.85
N LEU A 132 -19.19 2.26 9.13
CA LEU A 132 -19.39 3.48 9.90
C LEU A 132 -18.07 4.22 10.14
N ALA A 133 -16.99 3.50 10.42
CA ALA A 133 -15.65 4.10 10.52
C ALA A 133 -15.21 4.72 9.18
N GLY A 134 -15.45 4.03 8.06
CA GLY A 134 -15.19 4.55 6.72
C GLY A 134 -15.96 5.83 6.42
N LEU A 135 -17.26 5.84 6.70
CA LEU A 135 -18.10 7.02 6.55
C LEU A 135 -17.66 8.16 7.47
N GLY A 136 -17.33 7.85 8.73
CA GLY A 136 -16.81 8.82 9.70
C GLY A 136 -15.52 9.49 9.20
N LEU A 137 -14.59 8.71 8.64
CA LEU A 137 -13.37 9.26 8.03
C LEU A 137 -13.67 10.17 6.84
N LEU A 138 -14.62 9.81 5.97
CA LEU A 138 -15.01 10.64 4.83
C LEU A 138 -15.64 11.98 5.25
N LEU A 139 -16.33 12.01 6.38
CA LEU A 139 -16.93 13.22 6.94
C LEU A 139 -15.95 14.03 7.81
N LEU A 140 -14.82 13.46 8.21
CA LEU A 140 -13.85 14.08 9.12
C LEU A 140 -13.36 15.48 8.66
N PRO A 141 -13.10 15.74 7.36
CA PRO A 141 -12.69 17.08 6.90
C PRO A 141 -13.74 18.19 7.11
N ILE A 142 -15.00 17.84 7.34
CA ILE A 142 -16.08 18.81 7.59
C ILE A 142 -15.99 19.36 9.02
N VAL A 143 -15.41 18.60 9.95
CA VAL A 143 -15.32 18.95 11.37
C VAL A 143 -14.54 20.26 11.54
N PRO A 144 -15.14 21.29 12.19
CA PRO A 144 -14.47 22.58 12.40
C PRO A 144 -13.23 22.39 13.29
N GLY A 145 -12.18 23.17 13.01
CA GLY A 145 -10.90 23.11 13.74
C GLY A 145 -9.91 22.05 13.25
N ILE A 146 -10.38 20.97 12.60
CA ILE A 146 -9.53 19.84 12.16
C ILE A 146 -9.33 19.84 10.64
N GLY A 147 -10.38 20.13 9.87
CA GLY A 147 -10.35 20.15 8.41
C GLY A 147 -9.60 21.37 7.85
N ARG A 148 -8.65 21.11 6.95
CA ARG A 148 -7.83 22.10 6.24
C ARG A 148 -8.29 22.28 4.80
N THR A 149 -8.32 23.54 4.36
CA THR A 149 -8.55 23.90 2.95
C THR A 149 -7.20 24.07 2.27
N ILE A 150 -6.92 23.23 1.28
CA ILE A 150 -5.71 23.27 0.45
C ILE A 150 -6.18 23.41 -1.01
N ASN A 151 -5.64 24.39 -1.75
CA ASN A 151 -6.02 24.66 -3.13
C ASN A 151 -7.55 24.80 -3.35
N GLY A 152 -8.24 25.45 -2.41
CA GLY A 152 -9.69 25.68 -2.47
C GLY A 152 -10.56 24.48 -2.07
N ALA A 153 -9.98 23.30 -1.80
CA ALA A 153 -10.71 22.10 -1.41
C ALA A 153 -10.46 21.73 0.06
N ARG A 154 -11.54 21.40 0.79
CA ARG A 154 -11.46 20.99 2.20
C ARG A 154 -11.48 19.47 2.35
N LEU A 155 -10.36 18.84 2.01
CA LEU A 155 -10.20 17.37 1.97
C LEU A 155 -9.19 16.83 2.98
N TRP A 156 -8.35 17.70 3.53
CA TRP A 156 -7.22 17.31 4.36
C TRP A 156 -7.53 17.49 5.84
N VAL A 157 -6.94 16.64 6.67
CA VAL A 157 -6.99 16.73 8.12
C VAL A 157 -5.57 16.84 8.65
N SER A 158 -5.34 17.85 9.50
CA SER A 158 -4.05 18.05 10.18
C SER A 158 -4.19 17.77 11.67
N LEU A 159 -3.41 16.82 12.19
CA LEU A 159 -3.25 16.52 13.60
C LEU A 159 -1.81 16.85 14.00
N GLY A 160 -1.57 18.09 14.45
CA GLY A 160 -0.22 18.57 14.74
C GLY A 160 0.68 18.53 13.50
N PRO A 161 1.84 17.83 13.54
CA PRO A 161 2.77 17.73 12.41
C PRO A 161 2.30 16.77 11.31
N LEU A 162 1.30 15.92 11.60
CA LEU A 162 0.79 14.94 10.64
C LEU A 162 -0.38 15.53 9.86
N SER A 163 -0.26 15.48 8.53
CA SER A 163 -1.33 15.82 7.61
C SER A 163 -1.59 14.63 6.71
N PHE A 164 -2.84 14.19 6.62
CA PHE A 164 -3.24 13.11 5.73
C PHE A 164 -4.63 13.37 5.16
N GLN A 165 -4.96 12.64 4.10
CA GLN A 165 -6.28 12.69 3.48
C GLN A 165 -7.12 11.51 4.02
N PRO A 166 -8.12 11.77 4.89
CA PRO A 166 -8.93 10.70 5.48
C PRO A 166 -9.65 9.85 4.43
N ALA A 167 -9.99 10.46 3.29
CA ALA A 167 -10.66 9.79 2.19
C ALA A 167 -9.87 8.61 1.60
N GLU A 168 -8.53 8.61 1.70
CA GLU A 168 -7.71 7.49 1.23
C GLU A 168 -7.99 6.22 2.05
N ILE A 169 -8.01 6.35 3.38
CA ILE A 169 -8.35 5.24 4.30
C ILE A 169 -9.84 4.91 4.20
N GLY A 170 -10.70 5.94 4.15
CA GLY A 170 -12.15 5.79 4.04
C GLY A 170 -12.56 4.93 2.83
N LYS A 171 -11.94 5.15 1.65
CA LYS A 171 -12.19 4.34 0.45
C LYS A 171 -11.94 2.84 0.71
N VAL A 172 -10.84 2.48 1.36
CA VAL A 172 -10.52 1.08 1.66
C VAL A 172 -11.56 0.48 2.61
N LEU A 173 -11.94 1.19 3.68
CA LEU A 173 -12.95 0.71 4.62
C LEU A 173 -14.33 0.53 3.97
N ILE A 174 -14.74 1.47 3.11
CA ILE A 174 -16.01 1.35 2.37
C ILE A 174 -15.98 0.14 1.41
N VAL A 175 -14.86 -0.12 0.74
CA VAL A 175 -14.71 -1.32 -0.11
C VAL A 175 -14.86 -2.60 0.70
N ILE A 176 -14.22 -2.68 1.89
CA ILE A 176 -14.35 -3.84 2.78
C ILE A 176 -15.80 -4.00 3.26
N PHE A 177 -16.44 -2.92 3.67
CA PHE A 177 -17.84 -2.91 4.08
C PHE A 177 -18.75 -3.43 2.96
N LEU A 178 -18.61 -2.89 1.75
CA LEU A 178 -19.45 -3.28 0.62
C LEU A 178 -19.22 -4.75 0.24
N ALA A 179 -17.96 -5.20 0.21
CA ALA A 179 -17.64 -6.60 -0.08
C ALA A 179 -18.32 -7.56 0.92
N SER A 180 -18.21 -7.24 2.21
CA SER A 180 -18.80 -8.03 3.29
C SER A 180 -20.33 -7.99 3.28
N TYR A 181 -20.92 -6.80 3.10
CA TYR A 181 -22.37 -6.60 3.05
C TYR A 181 -23.01 -7.36 1.88
N LEU A 182 -22.41 -7.25 0.67
CA LEU A 182 -22.90 -7.94 -0.51
C LEU A 182 -22.77 -9.45 -0.38
N ASN A 183 -21.70 -9.95 0.23
CA ASN A 183 -21.55 -11.37 0.52
C ASN A 183 -22.65 -11.89 1.47
N ALA A 184 -22.93 -11.14 2.55
CA ALA A 184 -23.96 -11.50 3.52
C ALA A 184 -25.40 -11.42 2.97
N LYS A 185 -25.64 -10.56 1.98
CA LYS A 185 -26.97 -10.35 1.35
C LYS A 185 -27.11 -11.02 -0.02
N LYS A 186 -26.15 -11.86 -0.41
CA LYS A 186 -26.08 -12.47 -1.75
C LYS A 186 -27.37 -13.17 -2.17
N GLU A 187 -27.99 -13.95 -1.28
CA GLU A 187 -29.23 -14.68 -1.58
C GLU A 187 -30.44 -13.75 -1.77
N LEU A 188 -30.58 -12.72 -0.92
CA LEU A 188 -31.65 -11.73 -1.04
C LEU A 188 -31.52 -10.92 -2.34
N LEU A 189 -30.30 -10.55 -2.71
CA LEU A 189 -30.01 -9.85 -3.96
C LEU A 189 -30.28 -10.75 -5.18
N ALA A 190 -29.96 -12.05 -5.08
CA ALA A 190 -30.23 -13.01 -6.15
C ALA A 190 -31.74 -13.31 -6.32
N LEU A 191 -32.51 -13.30 -5.23
CA LEU A 191 -33.97 -13.45 -5.26
C LEU A 191 -34.67 -12.22 -5.85
N ALA A 192 -34.18 -11.02 -5.55
CA ALA A 192 -34.71 -9.78 -6.13
C ALA A 192 -34.56 -9.72 -7.66
N THR A 193 -33.66 -10.51 -8.26
CA THR A 193 -33.50 -10.62 -9.72
C THR A 193 -34.48 -11.60 -10.38
N ARG A 194 -35.27 -12.40 -9.63
CA ARG A 194 -36.27 -13.29 -10.24
C ARG A 194 -37.63 -12.62 -10.43
N ARG A 195 -37.90 -12.29 -11.71
CA ARG A 195 -39.18 -11.99 -12.39
C ARG A 195 -39.86 -10.64 -12.09
N LEU A 196 -39.56 -9.67 -12.95
CA LEU A 196 -40.57 -8.76 -13.51
C LEU A 196 -40.78 -9.13 -14.98
N GLY A 197 -41.81 -9.93 -15.24
CA GLY A 197 -42.27 -10.30 -16.57
C GLY A 197 -43.30 -11.43 -16.49
N PRO A 198 -44.41 -11.37 -17.27
CA PRO A 198 -45.41 -12.43 -17.32
C PRO A 198 -44.80 -13.78 -17.73
#